data_AF-A0A5B2UR44-F1
#
_entry.id   AF-A0A5B2UR44-F1
#
_cell.length_a   1.000
_cell.length_b   1.000
_cell.length_c   1.000
_cell.angle_alpha   90.00
_cell.angle_beta   90.00
_cell.angle_gamma   90.00
#
_symmetry.space_group_name_H-M   'P 1'
#
loop_
_entity.id
_entity.type
_entity.pdbx_description
1 polymer ?
#
loop_
_entity_poly.entity_id
_entity_poly.type
_entity_poly.pdbx_seq_one_letter_code
_entity_poly.pdbx_strand_id
1 'polypeptide(L)'
;MTLSVQQRGSVFLVVTLSLLLLGITLSFSGHDWQRVMQVGVGVCALVYGLSIPAGRLVDKPTAIGLVLVFGLGLVSSLLAHQPLWALTEWALMITCGVIVAAFARLRRNGDQTLDQVLILFVLLLCLIKTLQYGYAGVLAFTSGEPILDTDLLLSGFSNKRFYGQFQTFTLPLLALPLLLASTSRLARGLVFTLLCAWWLIAISGGTRGTWLGIGVVAVVLAFLGAAGRRWLVWQLAALCGGLFLYWLLFSVLARYLGLEIASLSNDRLTTSLSGREVIWWQAWGMLSERPWLGFGPMHFADIPNPTAAHPHQAILQWASEWGVPSALCVSLLALRGGWATLMVIRRQGPAGSSQDLLRLCLFAALMGATVQAMVDGVIVMPYSQLWLALVVGWLLALHPWRTSVAEPMPLLRRAWQVSAVLSVALLVFVVYRDLPGATERSQHYIDVTKRHLQPRFWVQGVIAPHVR
;
A
#
# COMPACT_ATOMS: atom_id res chain seq x y z
N MET A 1 5.76 9.90 36.30
CA MET A 1 4.60 10.49 35.60
C MET A 1 4.13 9.52 34.53
N THR A 2 2.87 9.08 34.58
CA THR A 2 2.28 8.20 33.55
C THR A 2 1.67 9.05 32.44
N LEU A 3 2.07 8.81 31.18
CA LEU A 3 1.54 9.56 30.03
C LEU A 3 0.04 9.28 29.83
N SER A 4 -0.73 10.32 29.47
CA SER A 4 -2.15 10.18 29.12
C SER A 4 -2.35 9.33 27.85
N VAL A 5 -3.57 8.85 27.58
CA VAL A 5 -3.88 8.12 26.32
C VAL A 5 -3.58 8.99 25.09
N GLN A 6 -3.90 10.28 25.15
CA GLN A 6 -3.64 11.22 24.07
C GLN A 6 -2.14 11.45 23.87
N GLN A 7 -1.38 11.66 24.95
CA GLN A 7 0.08 11.83 24.87
C GLN A 7 0.77 10.60 24.26
N ARG A 8 0.37 9.40 24.68
CA ARG A 8 0.87 8.14 24.09
C ARG A 8 0.52 8.01 22.62
N GLY A 9 -0.68 8.46 22.24
CA GLY A 9 -1.12 8.53 20.85
C GLY A 9 -0.27 9.48 20.01
N SER A 10 0.03 10.67 20.53
CA SER A 10 0.89 11.64 19.86
C SER A 10 2.31 11.13 19.68
N VAL A 11 2.89 10.47 20.69
CA VAL A 11 4.22 9.83 20.57
C VAL A 11 4.20 8.75 19.47
N PHE A 12 3.21 7.86 19.49
CA PHE A 12 3.04 6.83 18.45
C PHE A 12 2.93 7.45 17.05
N LEU A 13 2.11 8.50 16.91
CA LEU A 13 1.91 9.19 15.63
C LEU A 13 3.23 9.81 15.14
N VAL A 14 3.90 10.61 15.96
CA VAL A 14 5.16 11.28 15.58
C VAL A 14 6.22 10.27 15.15
N VAL A 15 6.45 9.23 15.95
CA VAL A 15 7.44 8.19 15.60
C VAL A 15 7.06 7.48 14.29
N THR A 16 5.78 7.14 14.12
CA THR A 16 5.31 6.47 12.90
C THR A 16 5.46 7.35 11.66
N LEU A 17 5.08 8.63 11.75
CA LEU A 17 5.22 9.58 10.65
C LEU A 17 6.70 9.83 10.31
N SER A 18 7.59 9.88 11.30
CA SER A 18 9.03 9.99 11.09
C SER A 18 9.60 8.75 10.38
N LEU A 19 9.26 7.54 10.81
CA LEU A 19 9.69 6.30 10.14
C LEU A 19 9.15 6.22 8.69
N LEU A 20 7.89 6.61 8.49
CA LEU A 20 7.27 6.70 7.18
C LEU A 20 8.01 7.69 6.27
N LEU A 21 8.30 8.88 6.78
CA LEU A 21 9.05 9.92 6.06
C LEU A 21 10.42 9.38 5.64
N LEU A 22 11.18 8.83 6.59
CA LEU A 22 12.54 8.32 6.34
C LEU A 22 12.57 7.25 5.24
N GLY A 23 11.68 6.27 5.26
CA GLY A 23 11.72 5.22 4.24
C GLY A 23 11.03 5.57 2.91
N ILE A 24 10.39 6.74 2.80
CA ILE A 24 9.86 7.25 1.52
C ILE A 24 10.84 8.23 0.89
N THR A 25 11.39 9.17 1.67
CA THR A 25 12.06 10.35 1.12
C THR A 25 13.58 10.21 1.01
N LEU A 26 14.22 9.31 1.74
CA LEU A 26 15.67 9.19 1.66
C LEU A 26 16.12 8.55 0.34
N SER A 27 17.22 9.04 -0.24
CA SER A 27 17.77 8.53 -1.50
C SER A 27 18.22 7.06 -1.41
N PHE A 28 18.58 6.59 -0.22
CA PHE A 28 18.92 5.19 0.05
C PHE A 28 17.70 4.33 0.45
N SER A 29 16.47 4.84 0.36
CA SER A 29 15.27 4.09 0.73
C SER A 29 14.95 2.98 -0.30
N GLY A 30 15.68 1.87 -0.21
CA GLY A 30 15.42 0.64 -0.95
C GLY A 30 14.43 -0.27 -0.24
N HIS A 31 13.82 -1.21 -0.96
CA HIS A 31 12.80 -2.15 -0.48
C HIS A 31 13.09 -2.76 0.90
N ASP A 32 14.33 -3.17 1.18
CA ASP A 32 14.69 -3.76 2.48
C ASP A 32 14.61 -2.74 3.62
N TRP A 33 15.08 -1.51 3.39
CA TRP A 33 14.92 -0.42 4.35
C TRP A 33 13.46 -0.13 4.62
N GLN A 34 12.64 -0.15 3.58
CA GLN A 34 11.19 0.01 3.69
C GLN A 34 10.55 -1.09 4.56
N ARG A 35 11.02 -2.34 4.44
CA ARG A 35 10.60 -3.46 5.29
C ARG A 35 11.03 -3.25 6.75
N VAL A 36 12.26 -2.82 7.00
CA VAL A 36 12.75 -2.52 8.36
C VAL A 36 11.88 -1.44 9.00
N MET A 37 11.56 -0.35 8.28
CA MET A 37 10.69 0.71 8.77
C MET A 37 9.28 0.18 9.08
N GLN A 38 8.71 -0.68 8.22
CA GLN A 38 7.40 -1.29 8.48
C GLN A 38 7.40 -2.14 9.75
N VAL A 39 8.44 -2.94 10.00
CA VAL A 39 8.58 -3.72 11.24
C VAL A 39 8.71 -2.76 12.44
N GLY A 40 9.49 -1.68 12.31
CA GLY A 40 9.59 -0.63 13.33
C GLY A 40 8.23 0.01 13.66
N VAL A 41 7.42 0.36 12.66
CA VAL A 41 6.05 0.85 12.87
C VAL A 41 5.18 -0.22 13.53
N GLY A 42 5.35 -1.50 13.18
CA GLY A 42 4.71 -2.62 13.85
C GLY A 42 5.02 -2.70 15.35
N VAL A 43 6.28 -2.51 15.73
CA VAL A 43 6.72 -2.43 17.14
C VAL A 43 6.04 -1.25 17.84
N CYS A 44 6.06 -0.05 17.24
CA CYS A 44 5.42 1.13 17.81
C CYS A 44 3.90 0.94 17.98
N ALA A 45 3.24 0.34 16.99
CA ALA A 45 1.81 0.05 16.99
C ALA A 45 1.45 -0.98 18.08
N LEU A 46 2.29 -2.00 18.29
CA LEU A 46 2.13 -2.98 19.35
C LEU A 46 2.24 -2.32 20.73
N VAL A 47 3.31 -1.54 20.97
CA VAL A 47 3.53 -0.83 22.24
C VAL A 47 2.36 0.12 22.53
N TYR A 48 1.94 0.90 21.54
CA TYR A 48 0.77 1.77 21.68
C TYR A 48 -0.50 0.97 22.02
N GLY A 49 -0.77 -0.09 21.26
CA GLY A 49 -1.96 -0.95 21.41
C GLY A 49 -2.04 -1.68 22.75
N LEU A 50 -0.90 -2.05 23.34
CA LEU A 50 -0.81 -2.64 24.69
C LEU A 50 -0.97 -1.59 25.79
N SER A 51 -0.59 -0.34 25.54
CA SER A 51 -0.66 0.74 26.52
C SER A 51 -2.08 1.27 26.74
N ILE A 52 -2.98 1.15 25.76
CA ILE A 52 -4.32 1.72 25.82
C ILE A 52 -5.39 0.70 26.25
N PRO A 53 -6.51 1.15 26.86
CA PRO A 53 -7.63 0.28 27.19
C PRO A 53 -8.11 -0.47 25.95
N ALA A 54 -8.50 -1.73 26.14
CA ALA A 54 -9.03 -2.50 25.03
C ALA A 54 -10.41 -2.02 24.63
N GLY A 55 -10.52 -1.58 23.38
CA GLY A 55 -11.78 -1.33 22.69
C GLY A 55 -12.00 -2.35 21.58
N ARG A 56 -13.27 -2.65 21.34
CA ARG A 56 -13.70 -3.47 20.21
C ARG A 56 -13.60 -2.66 18.92
N LEU A 57 -12.91 -3.21 17.92
CA LEU A 57 -12.70 -2.55 16.62
C LEU A 57 -13.64 -3.04 15.54
N VAL A 58 -13.98 -4.34 15.58
CA VAL A 58 -14.80 -5.04 14.60
C VAL A 58 -15.95 -5.79 15.27
N ASP A 59 -17.01 -6.06 14.52
CA ASP A 59 -18.16 -6.85 14.99
C ASP A 59 -17.84 -8.35 15.10
N LYS A 60 -18.79 -9.15 15.61
CA LYS A 60 -18.55 -10.58 15.94
C LYS A 60 -18.32 -11.41 14.68
N PRO A 61 -19.12 -11.23 13.60
CA PRO A 61 -18.88 -11.94 12.35
C PRO A 61 -17.51 -11.64 11.76
N THR A 62 -17.08 -10.38 11.74
CA THR A 62 -15.75 -10.01 11.22
C THR A 62 -14.65 -10.62 12.08
N ALA A 63 -14.78 -10.57 13.41
CA ALA A 63 -13.83 -11.21 14.32
C ALA A 63 -13.69 -12.72 14.07
N ILE A 64 -14.80 -13.44 13.89
CA ILE A 64 -14.79 -14.88 13.57
C ILE A 64 -14.12 -15.12 12.21
N GLY A 65 -14.46 -14.33 11.19
CA GLY A 65 -13.84 -14.45 9.88
C GLY A 65 -12.31 -14.25 9.92
N LEU A 66 -11.83 -13.25 10.69
CA LEU A 66 -10.40 -13.05 10.88
C LEU A 66 -9.74 -14.23 11.61
N VAL A 67 -10.39 -14.79 12.64
CA VAL A 67 -9.89 -16.01 13.30
C VAL A 67 -9.78 -17.17 12.32
N LEU A 68 -10.76 -17.34 11.42
CA LEU A 68 -10.70 -18.39 10.40
C LEU A 68 -9.56 -18.17 9.42
N VAL A 69 -9.41 -16.95 8.88
CA VAL A 69 -8.32 -16.60 7.94
C VAL A 69 -6.95 -16.85 8.57
N PHE A 70 -6.70 -16.33 9.77
CA PHE A 70 -5.41 -16.48 10.43
C PHE A 70 -5.18 -17.87 11.00
N GLY A 71 -6.23 -18.56 11.45
CA GLY A 71 -6.15 -19.94 11.91
C GLY A 71 -5.79 -20.91 10.78
N LEU A 72 -6.48 -20.81 9.63
CA LEU A 72 -6.15 -21.59 8.43
C LEU A 72 -4.74 -21.25 7.93
N GLY A 73 -4.39 -19.97 7.92
CA GLY A 73 -3.05 -19.52 7.58
C GLY A 73 -1.97 -20.10 8.48
N LEU A 74 -2.21 -20.18 9.79
CA LEU A 74 -1.26 -20.75 10.74
C LEU A 74 -1.04 -22.25 10.47
N VAL A 75 -2.12 -23.01 10.26
CA VAL A 75 -2.02 -24.43 9.91
C VAL A 75 -1.27 -24.61 8.59
N SER A 76 -1.60 -23.79 7.58
CA SER A 76 -0.89 -23.76 6.30
C SER A 76 0.61 -23.47 6.48
N SER A 77 0.97 -22.48 7.30
CA SER A 77 2.37 -22.14 7.60
C SER A 77 3.15 -23.27 8.26
N LEU A 78 2.52 -24.01 9.19
CA LEU A 78 3.17 -25.10 9.90
C LEU A 78 3.40 -26.33 9.02
N LEU A 79 2.58 -26.52 7.98
CA LEU A 79 2.68 -27.62 7.01
C LEU A 79 3.50 -27.26 5.76
N ALA A 80 4.00 -26.04 5.68
CA ALA A 80 4.73 -25.54 4.53
C ALA A 80 6.13 -26.17 4.43
N HIS A 81 6.72 -26.19 3.23
CA HIS A 81 8.07 -26.74 3.02
C HIS A 81 9.15 -25.95 3.79
N GLN A 82 8.98 -24.63 3.91
CA GLN A 82 9.82 -23.76 4.73
C GLN A 82 8.97 -23.00 5.78
N PRO A 83 8.62 -23.64 6.92
CA PRO A 83 7.69 -23.07 7.89
C PRO A 83 8.08 -21.69 8.42
N LEU A 84 9.38 -21.41 8.59
CA LEU A 84 9.84 -20.12 9.09
C LEU A 84 9.48 -18.97 8.13
N TRP A 85 9.60 -19.17 6.82
CA TRP A 85 9.22 -18.15 5.83
C TRP A 85 7.71 -18.01 5.72
N ALA A 86 6.98 -19.12 5.85
CA ALA A 86 5.52 -19.07 5.92
C ALA A 86 5.02 -18.31 7.15
N LEU A 87 5.60 -18.58 8.32
CA LEU A 87 5.31 -17.86 9.56
C LEU A 87 5.73 -16.38 9.48
N THR A 88 6.75 -16.06 8.69
CA THR A 88 7.19 -14.67 8.47
C THR A 88 6.11 -13.86 7.74
N GLU A 89 5.53 -14.38 6.65
CA GLU A 89 4.44 -13.66 5.96
C GLU A 89 3.13 -13.69 6.78
N TRP A 90 2.86 -14.77 7.49
CA TRP A 90 1.73 -14.81 8.42
C TRP A 90 1.84 -13.74 9.51
N ALA A 91 3.03 -13.63 10.14
CA ALA A 91 3.34 -12.62 11.14
C ALA A 91 3.27 -11.20 10.57
N LEU A 92 3.67 -11.01 9.30
CA LEU A 92 3.55 -9.75 8.59
C LEU A 92 2.09 -9.33 8.44
N MET A 93 1.18 -10.25 8.06
CA MET A 93 -0.25 -9.95 7.96
C MET A 93 -0.87 -9.61 9.33
N ILE A 94 -0.51 -10.33 10.39
CA ILE A 94 -0.93 -9.99 11.76
C ILE A 94 -0.42 -8.60 12.16
N THR A 95 0.85 -8.29 11.86
CA THR A 95 1.47 -6.99 12.18
C THR A 95 0.79 -5.85 11.42
N CYS A 96 0.41 -6.04 10.15
CA CYS A 96 -0.45 -5.10 9.43
C CYS A 96 -1.79 -4.89 10.15
N GLY A 97 -2.42 -5.96 10.66
CA GLY A 97 -3.62 -5.85 11.50
C GLY A 97 -3.40 -5.08 12.81
N VAL A 98 -2.22 -5.21 13.44
CA VAL A 98 -1.83 -4.41 14.62
C VAL A 98 -1.73 -2.93 14.27
N ILE A 99 -1.15 -2.60 13.12
CA ILE A 99 -1.05 -1.22 12.61
C ILE A 99 -2.45 -0.66 12.31
N VAL A 100 -3.31 -1.41 11.61
CA VAL A 100 -4.73 -1.05 11.39
C VAL A 100 -5.41 -0.74 12.72
N ALA A 101 -5.25 -1.61 13.72
CA ALA A 101 -5.85 -1.45 15.03
C ALA A 101 -5.32 -0.21 15.78
N ALA A 102 -4.02 0.04 15.70
CA ALA A 102 -3.39 1.20 16.31
C ALA A 102 -3.91 2.51 15.71
N PHE A 103 -3.93 2.67 14.39
CA PHE A 103 -4.47 3.86 13.72
C PHE A 103 -5.97 4.04 13.98
N ALA A 104 -6.74 2.95 13.98
CA ALA A 104 -8.16 3.03 14.24
C ALA A 104 -8.45 3.56 15.67
N ARG A 105 -7.72 3.05 16.66
CA ARG A 105 -7.85 3.49 18.06
C ARG A 105 -7.30 4.89 18.26
N LEU A 106 -6.18 5.22 17.63
CA LEU A 106 -5.59 6.55 17.66
C LEU A 106 -6.61 7.60 17.20
N ARG A 107 -7.24 7.37 16.05
CA ARG A 107 -8.25 8.30 15.52
C ARG A 107 -9.53 8.33 16.36
N ARG A 108 -9.98 7.21 16.93
CA ARG A 108 -11.17 7.17 17.81
C ARG A 108 -10.96 7.87 19.16
N ASN A 109 -9.74 7.82 19.70
CA ASN A 109 -9.38 8.48 20.96
C ASN A 109 -8.95 9.94 20.76
N GLY A 110 -8.56 10.31 19.54
CA GLY A 110 -8.26 11.68 19.14
C GLY A 110 -9.46 12.41 18.55
N ASP A 111 -9.23 13.63 18.07
CA ASP A 111 -10.23 14.48 17.44
C ASP A 111 -9.98 14.63 15.93
N GLN A 112 -10.66 15.59 15.30
CA GLN A 112 -10.53 15.87 13.87
C GLN A 112 -9.18 16.49 13.48
N THR A 113 -8.39 17.01 14.44
CA THR A 113 -7.06 17.58 14.13
C THR A 113 -6.11 16.49 13.63
N LEU A 114 -6.31 15.25 14.08
CA LEU A 114 -5.54 14.11 13.57
C LEU A 114 -5.76 13.88 12.08
N ASP A 115 -6.99 14.05 11.60
CA ASP A 115 -7.29 13.94 10.17
C ASP A 115 -6.51 15.00 9.38
N GLN A 116 -6.44 16.22 9.91
CA GLN A 116 -5.70 17.32 9.29
C GLN A 116 -4.19 17.04 9.28
N VAL A 117 -3.63 16.55 10.38
CA VAL A 117 -2.20 16.19 10.48
C VAL A 117 -1.86 15.10 9.47
N LEU A 118 -2.69 14.05 9.35
CA LEU A 118 -2.46 12.98 8.38
C LEU A 118 -2.56 13.49 6.94
N ILE A 119 -3.54 14.34 6.60
CA ILE A 119 -3.63 14.93 5.26
C ILE A 119 -2.47 15.86 4.94
N LEU A 120 -2.04 16.70 5.90
CA LEU A 120 -0.84 17.52 5.76
C LEU A 120 0.41 16.67 5.56
N PHE A 121 0.49 15.52 6.23
CA PHE A 121 1.57 14.56 6.02
C PHE A 121 1.54 13.96 4.61
N VAL A 122 0.36 13.57 4.08
CA VAL A 122 0.23 13.13 2.68
C VAL A 122 0.69 14.23 1.71
N LEU A 123 0.24 15.46 1.92
CA LEU A 123 0.64 16.63 1.12
C LEU A 123 2.15 16.85 1.16
N LEU A 124 2.75 16.78 2.35
CA LEU A 124 4.20 16.93 2.55
C LEU A 124 4.98 15.85 1.78
N LEU A 125 4.58 14.58 1.89
CA LEU A 125 5.23 13.49 1.17
C LEU A 125 5.15 13.68 -0.35
N CYS A 126 3.97 14.04 -0.86
CA CYS A 126 3.79 14.28 -2.29
C CYS A 126 4.58 15.51 -2.75
N LEU A 127 4.67 16.56 -1.94
CA LEU A 127 5.49 17.74 -2.22
C LEU A 127 6.97 17.38 -2.26
N ILE A 128 7.50 16.69 -1.25
CA ILE A 128 8.91 16.25 -1.23
C ILE A 128 9.20 15.40 -2.47
N LYS A 129 8.33 14.46 -2.80
CA LYS A 129 8.50 13.59 -3.97
C LYS A 129 8.41 14.35 -5.29
N THR A 130 7.56 15.37 -5.37
CA THR A 130 7.49 16.26 -6.53
C THR A 130 8.76 17.09 -6.68
N LEU A 131 9.31 17.61 -5.58
CA LEU A 131 10.59 18.33 -5.59
C LEU A 131 11.76 17.42 -5.97
N GLN A 132 11.80 16.19 -5.46
CA GLN A 132 12.81 15.19 -5.85
C GLN A 132 12.74 14.85 -7.34
N TYR A 133 11.53 14.67 -7.87
CA TYR A 133 11.31 14.45 -9.30
C TYR A 133 11.75 15.66 -10.12
N GLY A 134 11.40 16.88 -9.69
CA GLY A 134 11.82 18.12 -10.35
C GLY A 134 13.34 18.29 -10.36
N TYR A 135 14.00 18.01 -9.23
CA TYR A 135 15.46 18.04 -9.12
C TYR A 135 16.13 17.02 -10.04
N ALA A 136 15.66 15.77 -10.06
CA ALA A 136 16.14 14.75 -10.98
C ALA A 136 15.91 15.17 -12.45
N GLY A 137 14.77 15.81 -12.73
CA GLY A 137 14.46 16.37 -14.04
C GLY A 137 15.47 17.43 -14.46
N VAL A 138 15.78 18.40 -13.59
CA VAL A 138 16.80 19.43 -13.85
C VAL A 138 18.13 18.76 -14.18
N LEU A 139 18.59 17.82 -13.36
CA LEU A 139 19.83 17.09 -13.61
C LEU A 139 19.82 16.38 -14.96
N ALA A 140 18.72 15.71 -15.30
CA ALA A 140 18.58 15.00 -16.58
C ALA A 140 18.58 15.95 -17.79
N PHE A 141 17.98 17.13 -17.67
CA PHE A 141 17.99 18.13 -18.74
C PHE A 141 19.34 18.86 -18.89
N THR A 142 20.16 18.89 -17.83
CA THR A 142 21.46 19.59 -17.83
C THR A 142 22.67 18.66 -17.90
N SER A 143 22.49 17.33 -17.92
CA SER A 143 23.58 16.35 -17.90
C SER A 143 24.42 16.35 -19.17
N GLY A 144 23.87 16.85 -20.28
CA GLY A 144 24.47 16.74 -21.62
C GLY A 144 24.29 15.36 -22.26
N GLU A 145 23.59 14.43 -21.59
CA GLU A 145 23.24 13.13 -22.15
C GLU A 145 22.19 13.29 -23.25
N PRO A 146 22.34 12.64 -24.41
CA PRO A 146 21.39 12.77 -25.52
C PRO A 146 20.06 12.06 -25.26
N ILE A 147 20.03 11.11 -24.32
CA ILE A 147 18.86 10.28 -24.02
C ILE A 147 18.37 10.57 -22.60
N LEU A 148 17.09 10.96 -22.47
CA LEU A 148 16.43 11.14 -21.20
C LEU A 148 15.54 9.93 -20.89
N ASP A 149 15.91 9.17 -19.85
CA ASP A 149 15.09 8.09 -19.29
C ASP A 149 14.24 8.63 -18.12
N THR A 150 12.92 8.60 -18.31
CA THR A 150 11.95 9.06 -17.32
C THR A 150 11.85 8.16 -16.09
N ASP A 151 12.25 6.89 -16.18
CA ASP A 151 12.23 5.98 -15.03
C ASP A 151 13.27 6.41 -13.97
N LEU A 152 14.40 6.97 -14.40
CA LEU A 152 15.44 7.49 -13.51
C LEU A 152 15.01 8.72 -12.69
N LEU A 153 13.92 9.38 -13.10
CA LEU A 153 13.36 10.52 -12.36
C LEU A 153 12.62 10.07 -11.09
N LEU A 154 12.26 8.79 -10.99
CA LEU A 154 11.53 8.23 -9.86
C LEU A 154 12.51 7.69 -8.81
N SER A 155 12.80 8.49 -7.79
CA SER A 155 13.73 8.11 -6.71
C SER A 155 13.04 7.55 -5.45
N GLY A 156 13.80 6.77 -4.67
CA GLY A 156 13.39 6.26 -3.35
C GLY A 156 12.50 5.00 -3.37
N PHE A 157 12.35 4.35 -4.53
CA PHE A 157 11.74 3.02 -4.65
C PHE A 157 12.62 2.15 -5.54
N SER A 158 12.74 0.87 -5.20
CA SER A 158 13.51 -0.09 -6.01
C SER A 158 12.86 -0.45 -7.35
N ASN A 159 11.58 -0.10 -7.53
CA ASN A 159 10.85 -0.32 -8.77
C ASN A 159 9.77 0.76 -8.95
N LYS A 160 9.61 1.26 -10.18
CA LYS A 160 8.56 2.24 -10.52
C LYS A 160 7.16 1.77 -10.17
N ARG A 161 6.87 0.47 -10.21
CA ARG A 161 5.58 -0.11 -9.81
C ARG A 161 5.25 0.22 -8.35
N PHE A 162 6.23 0.18 -7.45
CA PHE A 162 6.02 0.48 -6.02
C PHE A 162 5.74 1.96 -5.81
N TYR A 163 6.37 2.82 -6.61
CA TYR A 163 6.01 4.24 -6.70
C TYR A 163 4.55 4.41 -7.15
N GLY A 164 4.13 3.67 -8.18
CA GLY A 164 2.74 3.66 -8.64
C GLY A 164 1.74 3.23 -7.56
N GLN A 165 2.05 2.18 -6.81
CA GLN A 165 1.22 1.75 -5.68
C GLN A 165 1.05 2.87 -4.64
N PHE A 166 2.13 3.59 -4.34
CA PHE A 166 2.07 4.78 -3.48
C PHE A 166 1.18 5.88 -4.08
N GLN A 167 1.29 6.16 -5.38
CA GLN A 167 0.43 7.13 -6.07
C GLN A 167 -1.05 6.73 -6.04
N THR A 168 -1.38 5.45 -6.18
CA THR A 168 -2.76 4.96 -6.10
C THR A 168 -3.41 5.25 -4.75
N PHE A 169 -2.65 5.19 -3.66
CA PHE A 169 -3.15 5.59 -2.34
C PHE A 169 -3.29 7.12 -2.19
N THR A 170 -2.34 7.90 -2.71
CA THR A 170 -2.27 9.34 -2.43
C THR A 170 -3.06 10.21 -3.39
N LEU A 171 -3.18 9.83 -4.67
CA LEU A 171 -3.95 10.57 -5.69
C LEU A 171 -5.37 10.90 -5.19
N PRO A 172 -6.15 9.94 -4.63
CA PRO A 172 -7.49 10.25 -4.15
C PRO A 172 -7.52 11.17 -2.93
N LEU A 173 -6.48 11.12 -2.07
CA LEU A 173 -6.38 11.91 -0.84
C LEU A 173 -5.98 13.36 -1.12
N LEU A 174 -5.12 13.61 -2.11
CA LEU A 174 -4.72 14.98 -2.52
C LEU A 174 -5.90 15.84 -3.01
N ALA A 175 -6.98 15.22 -3.47
CA ALA A 175 -8.19 15.94 -3.87
C ALA A 175 -9.00 16.48 -2.67
N LEU A 176 -8.80 15.97 -1.45
CA LEU A 176 -9.62 16.33 -0.30
C LEU A 176 -9.63 17.84 0.00
N PRO A 177 -8.48 18.55 0.11
CA PRO A 177 -8.50 20.00 0.35
C PRO A 177 -9.21 20.80 -0.75
N LEU A 178 -9.26 20.28 -1.98
CA LEU A 178 -9.98 20.92 -3.08
C LEU A 178 -11.51 20.78 -2.95
N LEU A 179 -11.98 19.76 -2.21
CA LEU A 179 -13.39 19.51 -1.94
C LEU A 179 -13.93 20.29 -0.75
N LEU A 180 -13.05 20.62 0.22
CA LEU A 180 -13.41 21.34 1.44
C LEU A 180 -13.74 22.82 1.14
N ALA A 181 -14.85 23.27 1.72
CA ALA A 181 -15.29 24.66 1.62
C ALA A 181 -14.41 25.62 2.45
N SER A 182 -13.81 25.11 3.53
CA SER A 182 -12.97 25.89 4.45
C SER A 182 -11.56 26.19 3.90
N THR A 183 -11.15 25.56 2.80
CA THR A 183 -9.82 25.75 2.23
C THR A 183 -9.73 27.10 1.50
N SER A 184 -8.74 27.91 1.86
CA SER A 184 -8.50 29.22 1.25
C SER A 184 -8.16 29.12 -0.24
N ARG A 185 -8.39 30.21 -1.00
CA ARG A 185 -8.10 30.24 -2.46
C ARG A 185 -6.64 29.94 -2.77
N LEU A 186 -5.71 30.51 -2.00
CA LEU A 186 -4.27 30.27 -2.16
C LEU A 186 -3.93 28.79 -1.92
N ALA A 187 -4.40 28.22 -0.80
CA ALA A 187 -4.16 26.81 -0.48
C ALA A 187 -4.75 25.89 -1.56
N ARG A 188 -5.94 26.20 -2.08
CA ARG A 188 -6.57 25.45 -3.17
C ARG A 188 -5.73 25.51 -4.45
N GLY A 189 -5.19 26.67 -4.79
CA GLY A 189 -4.27 26.84 -5.92
C GLY A 189 -3.01 26.00 -5.77
N LEU A 190 -2.34 26.07 -4.61
CA LEU A 190 -1.12 25.29 -4.33
C LEU A 190 -1.36 23.78 -4.36
N VAL A 191 -2.44 23.31 -3.73
CA VAL A 191 -2.80 21.88 -3.74
C VAL A 191 -3.17 21.42 -5.15
N PHE A 192 -3.85 22.25 -5.94
CA PHE A 192 -4.16 21.91 -7.33
C PHE A 192 -2.90 21.83 -8.19
N THR A 193 -1.96 22.77 -8.05
CA THR A 193 -0.65 22.70 -8.72
C THR A 193 0.11 21.43 -8.34
N LEU A 194 0.12 21.08 -7.04
CA LEU A 194 0.72 19.84 -6.57
C LEU A 194 0.02 18.61 -7.18
N LEU A 195 -1.32 18.60 -7.28
CA LEU A 195 -2.07 17.51 -7.90
C LEU A 195 -1.76 17.37 -9.40
N CYS A 196 -1.63 18.49 -10.14
CA CYS A 196 -1.18 18.48 -11.54
C CYS A 196 0.23 17.89 -11.68
N ALA A 197 1.17 18.30 -10.81
CA ALA A 197 2.52 17.75 -10.79
C ALA A 197 2.53 16.27 -10.40
N TRP A 198 1.64 15.84 -9.49
CA TRP A 198 1.50 14.44 -9.11
C TRP A 198 0.96 13.59 -10.26
N TRP A 199 0.01 14.11 -11.05
CA TRP A 199 -0.45 13.49 -12.29
C TRP A 199 0.64 13.44 -13.36
N LEU A 200 1.46 14.49 -13.52
CA LEU A 200 2.65 14.47 -14.38
C LEU A 200 3.55 13.27 -14.05
N ILE A 201 3.85 13.05 -12.76
CA ILE A 201 4.67 11.93 -12.30
C ILE A 201 4.00 10.58 -12.58
N ALA A 202 2.67 10.48 -12.42
CA ALA A 202 1.92 9.26 -12.74
C ALA A 202 1.94 8.94 -14.24
N ILE A 203 1.89 9.97 -15.10
CA ILE A 203 1.97 9.85 -16.56
C ILE A 203 3.36 9.40 -16.99
N SER A 204 4.41 10.04 -16.46
CA SER A 204 5.79 9.68 -16.76
C SER A 204 6.11 8.27 -16.27
N GLY A 205 5.79 7.94 -15.01
CA GLY A 205 6.04 6.62 -14.45
C GLY A 205 5.23 5.48 -15.09
N GLY A 206 4.07 5.77 -15.69
CA GLY A 206 3.37 4.83 -16.57
C GLY A 206 2.93 3.53 -15.93
N THR A 207 2.69 3.54 -14.62
CA THR A 207 2.33 2.32 -13.89
C THR A 207 0.91 1.91 -14.24
N ARG A 208 0.77 0.92 -15.14
CA ARG A 208 -0.53 0.45 -15.67
C ARG A 208 -1.55 0.12 -14.55
N GLY A 209 -1.08 -0.43 -13.44
CA GLY A 209 -1.91 -0.72 -12.27
C GLY A 209 -2.56 0.51 -11.63
N THR A 210 -1.84 1.63 -11.56
CA THR A 210 -2.36 2.92 -11.08
C THR A 210 -3.44 3.46 -12.00
N TRP A 211 -3.21 3.42 -13.31
CA TRP A 211 -4.19 3.85 -14.32
C TRP A 211 -5.48 3.02 -14.24
N LEU A 212 -5.37 1.70 -14.16
CA LEU A 212 -6.51 0.81 -13.99
C LEU A 212 -7.26 1.11 -12.67
N GLY A 213 -6.53 1.22 -11.56
CA GLY A 213 -7.10 1.50 -10.24
C GLY A 213 -7.86 2.82 -10.20
N ILE A 214 -7.21 3.92 -10.60
CA ILE A 214 -7.82 5.25 -10.60
C ILE A 214 -8.94 5.37 -11.64
N GLY A 215 -8.83 4.70 -12.79
CA GLY A 215 -9.88 4.65 -13.80
C GLY A 215 -11.17 3.98 -13.29
N VAL A 216 -11.06 2.82 -12.65
CA VAL A 216 -12.22 2.15 -12.01
C VAL A 216 -12.81 3.02 -10.90
N VAL A 217 -11.95 3.63 -10.09
CA VAL A 217 -12.39 4.55 -9.02
C VAL A 217 -13.17 5.74 -9.57
N ALA A 218 -12.69 6.35 -10.66
CA ALA A 218 -13.35 7.46 -11.33
C ALA A 218 -14.75 7.08 -11.83
N VAL A 219 -14.88 5.91 -12.47
CA VAL A 219 -16.18 5.39 -12.92
C VAL A 219 -17.12 5.17 -11.75
N VAL A 220 -16.68 4.48 -10.70
CA VAL A 220 -17.54 4.19 -9.53
C VAL A 220 -17.98 5.47 -8.84
N LEU A 221 -17.05 6.41 -8.57
CA LEU A 221 -17.35 7.65 -7.87
C LEU A 221 -18.27 8.59 -8.66
N ALA A 222 -18.26 8.55 -10.00
CA ALA A 222 -19.18 9.31 -10.83
C ALA A 222 -20.65 9.04 -10.45
N PHE A 223 -20.95 7.82 -10.00
CA PHE A 223 -22.28 7.36 -9.57
C PHE A 223 -22.55 7.51 -8.06
N LEU A 224 -21.62 8.06 -7.28
CA LEU A 224 -21.76 8.25 -5.82
C LEU A 224 -22.13 9.68 -5.40
N GLY A 225 -22.99 10.32 -6.20
CA GLY A 225 -23.56 11.62 -5.89
C GLY A 225 -22.65 12.81 -6.19
N ALA A 226 -23.01 13.99 -5.67
CA ALA A 226 -22.36 15.25 -6.01
C ALA A 226 -20.88 15.30 -5.56
N ALA A 227 -20.57 14.75 -4.39
CA ALA A 227 -19.20 14.72 -3.89
C ALA A 227 -18.28 13.86 -4.78
N GLY A 228 -18.75 12.68 -5.22
CA GLY A 228 -18.02 11.82 -6.16
C GLY A 228 -17.77 12.48 -7.51
N ARG A 229 -18.79 13.17 -8.08
CA ARG A 229 -18.62 13.95 -9.31
C ARG A 229 -17.66 15.13 -9.14
N ARG A 230 -17.72 15.85 -8.03
CA ARG A 230 -16.77 16.94 -7.73
C ARG A 230 -15.34 16.42 -7.59
N TRP A 231 -15.16 15.27 -6.94
CA TRP A 231 -13.85 14.61 -6.86
C TRP A 231 -13.34 14.27 -8.27
N LEU A 232 -14.21 13.71 -9.12
CA LEU A 232 -13.87 13.37 -10.50
C LEU A 232 -13.45 14.60 -11.30
N VAL A 233 -14.20 15.70 -11.20
CA VAL A 233 -13.87 16.96 -11.90
C VAL A 233 -12.48 17.46 -11.51
N TRP A 234 -12.14 17.47 -10.22
CA TRP A 234 -10.81 17.88 -9.77
C TRP A 234 -9.70 16.97 -10.29
N GLN A 235 -9.94 15.65 -10.30
CA GLN A 235 -8.97 14.69 -10.83
C GLN A 235 -8.78 14.83 -12.35
N LEU A 236 -9.86 15.00 -13.11
CA LEU A 236 -9.79 15.23 -14.56
C LEU A 236 -9.10 16.55 -14.89
N ALA A 237 -9.44 17.63 -14.18
CA ALA A 237 -8.79 18.92 -14.37
C ALA A 237 -7.28 18.84 -14.09
N ALA A 238 -6.89 18.14 -13.01
CA ALA A 238 -5.48 17.97 -12.68
C ALA A 238 -4.76 16.99 -13.61
N LEU A 239 -5.43 15.96 -14.12
CA LEU A 239 -4.92 15.08 -15.17
C LEU A 239 -4.62 15.88 -16.44
N CYS A 240 -5.54 16.75 -16.87
CA CYS A 240 -5.30 17.65 -18.00
C CYS A 240 -4.10 18.58 -17.74
N GLY A 241 -3.98 19.12 -16.52
CA GLY A 241 -2.82 19.91 -16.10
C GLY A 241 -1.51 19.09 -16.15
N GLY A 242 -1.53 17.86 -15.65
CA GLY A 242 -0.38 16.95 -15.71
C GLY A 242 0.02 16.56 -17.14
N LEU A 243 -0.95 16.31 -18.02
CA LEU A 243 -0.73 16.06 -19.45
C LEU A 243 -0.11 17.27 -20.14
N PHE A 244 -0.59 18.47 -19.83
CA PHE A 244 -0.03 19.71 -20.36
C PHE A 244 1.42 19.91 -19.90
N LEU A 245 1.71 19.70 -18.61
CA LEU A 245 3.08 19.75 -18.08
C LEU A 245 3.97 18.68 -18.72
N TYR A 246 3.46 17.46 -18.93
CA TYR A 246 4.20 16.38 -19.58
C TYR A 246 4.56 16.77 -21.01
N TRP A 247 3.60 17.28 -21.78
CA TRP A 247 3.84 17.77 -23.13
C TRP A 247 4.88 18.90 -23.16
N LEU A 248 4.79 19.87 -22.25
CA LEU A 248 5.74 20.97 -22.19
C LEU A 248 7.17 20.49 -21.91
N LEU A 249 7.36 19.63 -20.92
CA LEU A 249 8.69 19.15 -20.51
C LEU A 249 9.27 18.16 -21.52
N PHE A 250 8.48 17.16 -21.89
CA PHE A 250 8.98 15.99 -22.60
C PHE A 250 8.76 16.07 -24.12
N SER A 251 7.89 16.95 -24.62
CA SER A 251 7.74 17.15 -26.07
C SER A 251 8.36 18.45 -26.55
N VAL A 252 8.10 19.56 -25.85
CA VAL A 252 8.59 20.89 -26.27
C VAL A 252 10.02 21.12 -25.82
N LEU A 253 10.29 21.07 -24.51
CA LEU A 253 11.61 21.38 -23.95
C LEU A 253 12.66 20.34 -24.36
N ALA A 254 12.35 19.04 -24.23
CA ALA A 254 13.27 17.99 -24.67
C ALA A 254 13.67 18.14 -26.15
N ARG A 255 12.70 18.39 -27.05
CA ARG A 255 12.98 18.62 -28.48
C ARG A 255 13.79 19.88 -28.72
N TYR A 256 13.48 20.97 -28.01
CA TYR A 256 14.25 22.21 -28.11
C TYR A 256 15.72 22.01 -27.72
N LEU A 257 15.97 21.15 -26.72
CA LEU A 257 17.31 20.78 -26.27
C LEU A 257 17.96 19.65 -27.10
N GLY A 258 17.29 19.14 -28.14
CA GLY A 258 17.79 18.04 -28.95
C GLY A 258 17.85 16.69 -28.22
N LEU A 259 17.11 16.52 -27.13
CA LEU A 259 17.07 15.30 -26.33
C LEU A 259 16.09 14.30 -26.93
N GLU A 260 16.54 13.06 -27.07
CA GLU A 260 15.67 11.93 -27.31
C GLU A 260 15.13 11.42 -25.98
N ILE A 261 13.81 11.25 -25.90
CA ILE A 261 13.23 10.58 -24.75
C ILE A 261 13.24 9.11 -25.06
N ALA A 262 13.84 8.31 -24.17
CA ALA A 262 13.75 6.87 -24.22
C ALA A 262 12.25 6.51 -24.16
N SER A 263 11.64 6.30 -25.32
CA SER A 263 10.19 6.34 -25.42
C SER A 263 9.60 5.11 -24.76
N LEU A 264 8.82 5.35 -23.71
CA LEU A 264 7.92 4.38 -23.06
C LEU A 264 6.86 3.79 -24.01
N SER A 265 6.74 4.29 -25.25
CA SER A 265 5.67 3.93 -26.19
C SER A 265 5.86 2.58 -26.89
N ASN A 266 7.09 2.15 -27.19
CA ASN A 266 7.28 0.86 -27.87
C ASN A 266 6.99 -0.34 -26.97
N ASP A 267 7.21 -0.23 -25.65
CA ASP A 267 6.88 -1.29 -24.67
C ASP A 267 5.45 -1.19 -24.10
N ARG A 268 4.74 -0.08 -24.33
CA ARG A 268 3.34 0.09 -23.90
C ARG A 268 2.32 -0.44 -24.91
N LEU A 269 2.66 -0.48 -26.19
CA LEU A 269 1.80 -0.99 -27.28
C LEU A 269 1.98 -2.48 -27.55
N THR A 270 3.02 -3.12 -27.00
CA THR A 270 3.05 -4.59 -26.96
C THR A 270 2.09 -5.05 -25.86
N THR A 271 0.97 -5.62 -26.29
CA THR A 271 -0.02 -6.35 -25.48
C THR A 271 0.56 -7.63 -24.86
N SER A 272 1.89 -7.79 -24.83
CA SER A 272 2.50 -8.96 -24.26
C SER A 272 2.30 -8.97 -22.74
N LEU A 273 1.65 -10.04 -22.28
CA LEU A 273 1.70 -10.51 -20.91
C LEU A 273 3.18 -10.81 -20.60
N SER A 274 4.05 -9.82 -20.32
CA SER A 274 5.46 -10.18 -20.14
C SER A 274 5.65 -11.07 -18.89
N GLY A 275 5.73 -12.37 -19.10
CA GLY A 275 5.84 -13.44 -18.10
C GLY A 275 4.62 -13.67 -17.21
N ARG A 276 3.47 -13.02 -17.44
CA ARG A 276 2.31 -13.14 -16.51
C ARG A 276 1.64 -14.51 -16.59
N GLU A 277 1.56 -15.07 -17.78
CA GLU A 277 1.10 -16.43 -18.03
C GLU A 277 1.90 -17.46 -17.23
N VAL A 278 3.23 -17.31 -17.13
CA VAL A 278 4.08 -18.22 -16.38
C VAL A 278 3.70 -18.21 -14.90
N ILE A 279 3.63 -17.02 -14.30
CA ILE A 279 3.34 -16.89 -12.87
C ILE A 279 1.88 -17.18 -12.53
N TRP A 280 0.94 -16.95 -13.44
CA TRP A 280 -0.47 -17.29 -13.25
C TRP A 280 -0.68 -18.79 -13.37
N TRP A 281 -0.06 -19.45 -14.35
CA TRP A 281 -0.13 -20.91 -14.47
C TRP A 281 0.55 -21.61 -13.30
N GLN A 282 1.69 -21.10 -12.82
CA GLN A 282 2.30 -21.61 -11.60
C GLN A 282 1.35 -21.50 -10.40
N ALA A 283 0.75 -20.33 -10.17
CA ALA A 283 -0.14 -20.14 -9.02
C ALA A 283 -1.41 -20.98 -9.17
N TRP A 284 -1.92 -21.16 -10.39
CA TRP A 284 -3.04 -22.04 -10.68
C TRP A 284 -2.68 -23.52 -10.43
N GLY A 285 -1.47 -23.95 -10.81
CA GLY A 285 -0.95 -25.28 -10.50
C GLY A 285 -0.88 -25.51 -8.99
N MET A 286 -0.31 -24.56 -8.26
CA MET A 286 -0.26 -24.60 -6.79
C MET A 286 -1.67 -24.68 -6.15
N LEU A 287 -2.59 -23.86 -6.65
CA LEU A 287 -4.00 -23.88 -6.21
C LEU A 287 -4.64 -25.26 -6.45
N SER A 288 -4.43 -25.82 -7.63
CA SER A 288 -5.03 -27.09 -8.05
C SER A 288 -4.48 -28.27 -7.24
N GLU A 289 -3.19 -28.24 -6.88
CA GLU A 289 -2.57 -29.29 -6.08
C GLU A 289 -3.01 -29.23 -4.60
N ARG A 290 -3.10 -28.03 -4.01
CA ARG A 290 -3.38 -27.86 -2.58
C ARG A 290 -4.51 -26.84 -2.33
N PRO A 291 -5.76 -27.09 -2.78
CA PRO A 291 -6.83 -26.10 -2.76
C PRO A 291 -7.28 -25.69 -1.36
N TRP A 292 -7.11 -26.56 -0.35
CA TRP A 292 -7.66 -26.33 0.99
C TRP A 292 -6.80 -25.40 1.85
N LEU A 293 -5.49 -25.66 1.92
CA LEU A 293 -4.57 -24.91 2.78
C LEU A 293 -3.51 -24.15 1.99
N GLY A 294 -3.36 -24.40 0.68
CA GLY A 294 -2.28 -23.85 -0.12
C GLY A 294 -0.91 -24.44 0.25
N PHE A 295 0.14 -23.83 -0.28
CA PHE A 295 1.53 -24.24 -0.07
C PHE A 295 2.18 -23.65 1.20
N GLY A 296 1.49 -22.74 1.87
CA GLY A 296 2.06 -21.89 2.91
C GLY A 296 2.17 -20.44 2.41
N PRO A 297 1.92 -19.44 3.26
CA PRO A 297 2.26 -18.05 2.97
C PRO A 297 3.70 -17.94 2.44
N MET A 298 3.96 -17.03 1.51
CA MET A 298 5.25 -16.81 0.83
C MET A 298 5.73 -17.93 -0.10
N HIS A 299 5.07 -19.08 -0.19
CA HIS A 299 5.61 -20.25 -0.90
C HIS A 299 5.52 -20.19 -2.41
N PHE A 300 4.86 -19.19 -3.00
CA PHE A 300 5.07 -18.93 -4.42
C PHE A 300 6.55 -18.63 -4.71
N ALA A 301 7.26 -18.00 -3.75
CA ALA A 301 8.68 -17.69 -3.83
C ALA A 301 9.60 -18.90 -3.55
N ASP A 302 9.04 -20.04 -3.14
CA ASP A 302 9.78 -21.30 -2.93
C ASP A 302 9.89 -22.12 -4.21
N ILE A 303 9.05 -21.83 -5.21
CA ILE A 303 9.00 -22.53 -6.49
C ILE A 303 9.64 -21.62 -7.56
N PRO A 304 10.84 -21.95 -8.06
CA PRO A 304 11.59 -21.10 -8.98
C PRO A 304 10.86 -20.87 -10.31
N ASN A 305 10.86 -19.63 -10.77
CA ASN A 305 10.43 -19.25 -12.11
C ASN A 305 11.23 -18.03 -12.60
N PRO A 306 11.27 -17.78 -13.92
CA PRO A 306 12.07 -16.68 -14.47
C PRO A 306 11.51 -15.28 -14.24
N THR A 307 10.27 -15.15 -13.75
CA THR A 307 9.52 -13.90 -13.83
C THR A 307 9.43 -13.17 -12.49
N ALA A 308 8.89 -13.79 -11.44
CA ALA A 308 8.63 -13.11 -10.17
C ALA A 308 8.44 -14.06 -8.98
N ALA A 309 8.57 -13.53 -7.77
CA ALA A 309 8.30 -14.25 -6.51
C ALA A 309 6.83 -14.18 -6.05
N HIS A 310 5.92 -13.70 -6.92
CA HIS A 310 4.47 -13.67 -6.69
C HIS A 310 3.69 -13.49 -8.02
N PRO A 311 2.41 -13.89 -8.10
CA PRO A 311 1.65 -13.90 -9.35
C PRO A 311 1.10 -12.53 -9.80
N HIS A 312 1.34 -11.44 -9.05
CA HIS A 312 0.77 -10.11 -9.34
C HIS A 312 -0.77 -10.08 -9.39
N GLN A 313 -1.44 -10.99 -8.69
CA GLN A 313 -2.90 -11.07 -8.58
C GLN A 313 -3.20 -11.55 -7.16
N ALA A 314 -3.75 -10.67 -6.32
CA ALA A 314 -3.85 -10.91 -4.88
C ALA A 314 -4.75 -12.10 -4.50
N ILE A 315 -5.85 -12.36 -5.21
CA ILE A 315 -6.74 -13.49 -4.95
C ILE A 315 -6.05 -14.81 -5.28
N LEU A 316 -5.42 -14.90 -6.46
CA LEU A 316 -4.70 -16.08 -6.91
C LEU A 316 -3.49 -16.36 -6.03
N GLN A 317 -2.77 -15.31 -5.62
CA GLN A 317 -1.70 -15.41 -4.63
C GLN A 317 -2.23 -15.96 -3.31
N TRP A 318 -3.25 -15.33 -2.74
CA TRP A 318 -3.81 -15.76 -1.44
C TRP A 318 -4.35 -17.18 -1.52
N ALA A 319 -5.02 -17.56 -2.59
CA ALA A 319 -5.61 -18.89 -2.72
C ALA A 319 -4.56 -20.00 -2.92
N SER A 320 -3.49 -19.74 -3.68
CA SER A 320 -2.40 -20.70 -3.88
C SER A 320 -1.52 -20.90 -2.63
N GLU A 321 -1.37 -19.87 -1.80
CA GLU A 321 -0.50 -19.89 -0.62
C GLU A 321 -1.25 -20.17 0.69
N TRP A 322 -2.44 -19.61 0.88
CA TRP A 322 -3.25 -19.74 2.10
C TRP A 322 -4.48 -20.64 1.96
N GLY A 323 -4.75 -21.13 0.74
CA GLY A 323 -5.90 -21.98 0.42
C GLY A 323 -7.17 -21.20 0.06
N VAL A 324 -8.03 -21.86 -0.73
CA VAL A 324 -9.31 -21.34 -1.23
C VAL A 324 -10.27 -20.94 -0.09
N PRO A 325 -10.45 -21.72 1.00
CA PRO A 325 -11.34 -21.31 2.09
C PRO A 325 -10.90 -19.98 2.74
N SER A 326 -9.58 -19.79 2.95
CA SER A 326 -9.03 -18.54 3.47
C SER A 326 -9.22 -17.39 2.49
N ALA A 327 -8.94 -17.62 1.20
CA ALA A 327 -9.12 -16.64 0.14
C ALA A 327 -10.59 -16.18 0.00
N LEU A 328 -11.54 -17.10 0.07
CA LEU A 328 -12.96 -16.76 0.06
C LEU A 328 -13.35 -15.95 1.29
N CYS A 329 -12.89 -16.36 2.47
CA CYS A 329 -13.21 -15.65 3.71
C CYS A 329 -12.69 -14.21 3.70
N VAL A 330 -11.41 -13.97 3.36
CA VAL A 330 -10.85 -12.62 3.28
C VAL A 330 -11.54 -11.79 2.19
N SER A 331 -11.87 -12.40 1.04
CA SER A 331 -12.60 -11.71 -0.04
C SER A 331 -13.98 -11.27 0.40
N LEU A 332 -14.72 -12.14 1.10
CA LEU A 332 -16.04 -11.82 1.64
C LEU A 332 -15.98 -10.73 2.71
N LEU A 333 -14.96 -10.74 3.58
CA LEU A 333 -14.75 -9.67 4.56
C LEU A 333 -14.44 -8.32 3.88
N ALA A 334 -13.59 -8.32 2.85
CA ALA A 334 -13.27 -7.14 2.06
C ALA A 334 -14.51 -6.58 1.36
N LEU A 335 -15.30 -7.45 0.70
CA LEU A 335 -16.56 -7.08 0.05
C LEU A 335 -17.58 -6.53 1.05
N ARG A 336 -17.74 -7.17 2.21
CA ARG A 336 -18.64 -6.69 3.28
C ARG A 336 -18.23 -5.30 3.77
N GLY A 337 -16.94 -5.07 4.04
CA GLY A 337 -16.42 -3.78 4.49
C GLY A 337 -16.54 -2.69 3.43
N GLY A 338 -16.23 -3.02 2.17
CA GLY A 338 -16.39 -2.13 1.02
C GLY A 338 -17.84 -1.75 0.79
N TRP A 339 -18.76 -2.73 0.84
CA TRP A 339 -20.19 -2.51 0.72
C TRP A 339 -20.75 -1.64 1.85
N ALA A 340 -20.36 -1.90 3.10
CA ALA A 340 -20.76 -1.08 4.23
C ALA A 340 -20.32 0.38 4.05
N THR A 341 -19.08 0.60 3.61
CA THR A 341 -18.55 1.94 3.34
C THR A 341 -19.30 2.62 2.19
N LEU A 342 -19.55 1.90 1.10
CA LEU A 342 -20.33 2.37 -0.05
C LEU A 342 -21.72 2.85 0.37
N MET A 343 -22.40 2.06 1.21
CA MET A 343 -23.72 2.39 1.71
C MET A 343 -23.71 3.61 2.64
N VAL A 344 -22.66 3.80 3.43
CA VAL A 344 -22.49 5.02 4.23
C VAL A 344 -22.31 6.23 3.33
N ILE A 345 -21.45 6.14 2.30
CA ILE A 345 -21.22 7.23 1.34
C ILE A 345 -22.50 7.59 0.58
N ARG A 346 -23.24 6.60 0.09
CA ARG A 346 -24.49 6.83 -0.66
C ARG A 346 -25.60 7.51 0.16
N ARG A 347 -25.59 7.33 1.47
CA ARG A 347 -26.61 7.90 2.38
C ARG A 347 -26.31 9.34 2.79
N GLN A 348 -25.16 9.90 2.39
CA GLN A 348 -24.78 11.27 2.72
C GLN A 348 -25.51 12.28 1.82
N GLY A 349 -25.94 13.39 2.41
CA GLY A 349 -26.59 14.48 1.68
C GLY A 349 -25.62 15.28 0.77
N PRO A 350 -26.13 16.21 -0.05
CA PRO A 350 -25.35 16.97 -1.03
C PRO A 350 -24.20 17.80 -0.44
N ALA A 351 -24.32 18.22 0.82
CA ALA A 351 -23.38 19.07 1.54
C ALA A 351 -22.50 18.31 2.55
N GLY A 352 -22.24 17.02 2.31
CA GLY A 352 -21.54 16.10 3.23
C GLY A 352 -20.40 16.74 4.03
N SER A 353 -20.29 16.34 5.30
CA SER A 353 -19.31 16.89 6.24
C SER A 353 -17.86 16.68 5.78
N SER A 354 -16.89 17.39 6.37
CA SER A 354 -15.46 17.19 6.08
C SER A 354 -15.03 15.72 6.27
N GLN A 355 -15.60 15.04 7.27
CA GLN A 355 -15.35 13.61 7.51
C GLN A 355 -15.95 12.72 6.42
N ASP A 356 -17.07 13.11 5.82
CA ASP A 356 -17.72 12.39 4.74
C ASP A 356 -16.90 12.47 3.45
N LEU A 357 -16.36 13.65 3.14
CA LEU A 357 -15.43 13.84 2.03
C LEU A 357 -14.12 13.07 2.24
N LEU A 358 -13.59 13.07 3.47
CA LEU A 358 -12.42 12.25 3.82
C LEU A 358 -12.71 10.75 3.64
N ARG A 359 -13.88 10.27 4.09
CA ARG A 359 -14.31 8.88 3.91
C ARG A 359 -14.40 8.51 2.43
N LEU A 360 -14.91 9.41 1.59
CA LEU A 360 -14.95 9.24 0.13
C LEU A 360 -13.53 9.08 -0.45
N CYS A 361 -12.60 9.96 -0.10
CA CYS A 361 -11.21 9.91 -0.58
C CYS A 361 -10.45 8.67 -0.08
N LEU A 362 -10.66 8.25 1.18
CA LEU A 362 -10.08 7.01 1.72
C LEU A 362 -10.65 5.76 1.05
N PHE A 363 -11.96 5.74 0.81
CA PHE A 363 -12.60 4.65 0.08
C PHE A 363 -12.11 4.56 -1.37
N ALA A 364 -11.93 5.71 -2.02
CA ALA A 364 -11.33 5.80 -3.36
C ALA A 364 -9.90 5.25 -3.39
N ALA A 365 -9.06 5.58 -2.41
CA ALA A 365 -7.71 5.03 -2.26
C ALA A 365 -7.72 3.51 -2.05
N LEU A 366 -8.59 3.02 -1.15
CA LEU A 366 -8.72 1.58 -0.89
C LEU A 366 -9.22 0.79 -2.12
N MET A 367 -10.21 1.33 -2.83
CA MET A 367 -10.74 0.74 -4.06
C MET A 367 -9.68 0.71 -5.15
N GLY A 368 -8.96 1.82 -5.37
CA GLY A 368 -7.87 1.88 -6.34
C GLY A 368 -6.78 0.85 -6.04
N ALA A 369 -6.37 0.74 -4.77
CA ALA A 369 -5.37 -0.25 -4.34
C ALA A 369 -5.86 -1.69 -4.51
N THR A 370 -7.14 -1.97 -4.23
CA THR A 370 -7.74 -3.31 -4.41
C THR A 370 -7.77 -3.71 -5.89
N VAL A 371 -8.13 -2.78 -6.78
CA VAL A 371 -8.11 -2.99 -8.23
C VAL A 371 -6.66 -3.19 -8.71
N GLN A 372 -5.73 -2.36 -8.27
CA GLN A 372 -4.32 -2.51 -8.62
C GLN A 372 -3.74 -3.84 -8.13
N ALA A 373 -4.17 -4.34 -6.97
CA ALA A 373 -3.74 -5.63 -6.42
C ALA A 373 -4.09 -6.83 -7.32
N MET A 374 -4.99 -6.66 -8.29
CA MET A 374 -5.31 -7.70 -9.29
C MET A 374 -4.27 -7.76 -10.42
N VAL A 375 -3.38 -6.78 -10.52
CA VAL A 375 -2.40 -6.69 -11.61
C VAL A 375 -0.99 -6.34 -11.12
N ASP A 376 -0.77 -6.26 -9.80
CA ASP A 376 0.48 -5.84 -9.17
C ASP A 376 0.62 -6.38 -7.73
N GLY A 377 1.83 -6.34 -7.17
CA GLY A 377 2.18 -6.88 -5.85
C GLY A 377 1.75 -6.04 -4.64
N VAL A 378 0.58 -5.40 -4.66
CA VAL A 378 0.14 -4.45 -3.61
C VAL A 378 0.04 -5.09 -2.21
N ILE A 379 -0.23 -6.39 -2.11
CA ILE A 379 -0.38 -7.06 -0.81
C ILE A 379 0.94 -7.59 -0.25
N VAL A 380 2.07 -7.45 -0.97
CA VAL A 380 3.38 -7.97 -0.55
C VAL A 380 4.42 -6.87 -0.35
N MET A 381 4.29 -5.70 -1.00
CA MET A 381 5.31 -4.66 -0.90
C MET A 381 5.22 -3.90 0.44
N PRO A 382 6.34 -3.64 1.12
CA PRO A 382 6.34 -3.11 2.49
C PRO A 382 5.52 -1.82 2.65
N TYR A 383 5.76 -0.84 1.77
CA TYR A 383 5.04 0.43 1.85
C TYR A 383 3.58 0.32 1.47
N SER A 384 3.26 -0.46 0.44
CA SER A 384 1.86 -0.64 0.03
C SER A 384 1.04 -1.30 1.14
N GLN A 385 1.60 -2.25 1.88
CA GLN A 385 0.99 -2.85 3.06
C GLN A 385 0.82 -1.84 4.21
N LEU A 386 1.80 -0.96 4.42
CA LEU A 386 1.76 0.07 5.45
C LEU A 386 0.70 1.15 5.14
N TRP A 387 0.62 1.60 3.88
CA TRP A 387 -0.42 2.51 3.40
C TRP A 387 -1.80 1.87 3.44
N LEU A 388 -1.92 0.60 3.05
CA LEU A 388 -3.15 -0.15 3.19
C LEU A 388 -3.60 -0.22 4.65
N ALA A 389 -2.69 -0.54 5.57
CA ALA A 389 -2.99 -0.60 6.99
C ALA A 389 -3.44 0.76 7.56
N LEU A 390 -2.76 1.85 7.17
CA LEU A 390 -3.13 3.21 7.54
C LEU A 390 -4.52 3.57 7.01
N VAL A 391 -4.78 3.39 5.71
CA VAL A 391 -6.06 3.73 5.06
C VAL A 391 -7.21 2.90 5.64
N VAL A 392 -7.02 1.59 5.83
CA VAL A 392 -8.04 0.71 6.42
C VAL A 392 -8.30 1.09 7.88
N GLY A 393 -7.25 1.33 8.68
CA GLY A 393 -7.38 1.75 10.09
C GLY A 393 -8.10 3.09 10.22
N TRP A 394 -7.76 4.04 9.36
CA TRP A 394 -8.39 5.37 9.31
C TRP A 394 -9.86 5.28 8.90
N LEU A 395 -10.17 4.53 7.84
CA LEU A 395 -11.54 4.32 7.37
C LEU A 395 -12.39 3.60 8.43
N LEU A 396 -11.83 2.61 9.12
CA LEU A 396 -12.48 1.88 10.21
C LEU A 396 -12.78 2.78 11.42
N ALA A 397 -11.94 3.79 11.69
CA ALA A 397 -12.20 4.77 12.73
C ALA A 397 -13.38 5.67 12.39
N LEU A 398 -13.50 6.07 11.12
CA LEU A 398 -14.57 6.94 10.65
C LEU A 398 -15.90 6.20 10.47
N HIS A 399 -15.91 4.87 10.37
CA HIS A 399 -17.15 4.14 10.15
C HIS A 399 -18.06 4.21 11.39
N PRO A 400 -19.33 4.64 11.25
CA PRO A 400 -20.26 4.71 12.37
C PRO A 400 -20.48 3.31 12.95
N TRP A 401 -20.29 3.17 14.27
CA TRP A 401 -20.63 1.96 15.01
C TRP A 401 -22.12 1.96 15.30
N ARG A 402 -22.86 1.01 14.71
CA ARG A 402 -24.32 0.88 14.89
C ARG A 402 -24.73 -0.22 15.88
N THR A 403 -23.78 -1.03 16.35
CA THR A 403 -24.06 -2.13 17.28
C THR A 403 -24.00 -1.66 18.73
N SER A 404 -24.94 -2.15 19.54
CA SER A 404 -25.02 -1.92 20.99
C SER A 404 -23.73 -2.30 21.72
N VAL A 405 -23.60 -1.87 23.00
CA VAL A 405 -22.51 -2.23 23.91
C VAL A 405 -22.30 -3.74 23.84
N ALA A 406 -21.21 -4.11 23.17
CA ALA A 406 -21.04 -5.49 22.75
C ALA A 406 -20.27 -6.24 23.85
N GLU A 407 -20.79 -7.40 24.24
CA GLU A 407 -20.17 -8.32 25.20
C GLU A 407 -18.65 -8.45 24.98
N PRO A 408 -17.84 -8.33 26.04
CA PRO A 408 -16.39 -8.49 25.94
C PRO A 408 -16.03 -9.92 25.49
N MET A 409 -15.05 -10.04 24.58
CA MET A 409 -14.49 -11.33 24.15
C MET A 409 -13.07 -11.51 24.71
N PRO A 410 -12.90 -11.86 26.01
CA PRO A 410 -11.60 -11.81 26.68
C PRO A 410 -10.59 -12.82 26.11
N LEU A 411 -11.04 -14.03 25.76
CA LEU A 411 -10.18 -15.06 25.16
C LEU A 411 -9.63 -14.62 23.81
N LEU A 412 -10.50 -14.13 22.91
CA LEU A 412 -10.08 -13.65 21.60
C LEU A 412 -9.13 -12.46 21.72
N ARG A 413 -9.38 -11.55 22.67
CA ARG A 413 -8.48 -10.44 22.97
C ARG A 413 -7.09 -10.93 23.40
N ARG A 414 -7.02 -11.89 24.34
CA ARG A 414 -5.75 -12.47 24.80
C ARG A 414 -5.03 -13.17 23.64
N ALA A 415 -5.74 -13.98 22.86
CA ALA A 415 -5.19 -14.65 21.68
C ALA A 415 -4.61 -13.65 20.66
N TRP A 416 -5.33 -12.56 20.39
CA TRP A 416 -4.85 -11.46 19.54
C TRP A 416 -3.57 -10.81 20.11
N GLN A 417 -3.54 -10.49 21.40
CA GLN A 417 -2.38 -9.87 22.04
C GLN A 417 -1.14 -10.77 21.98
N VAL A 418 -1.30 -12.07 22.31
CA VAL A 418 -0.21 -13.05 22.24
C VAL A 418 0.27 -13.19 20.79
N SER A 419 -0.65 -13.37 19.83
CA SER A 419 -0.31 -13.50 18.41
C SER A 419 0.41 -12.26 17.89
N ALA A 420 -0.02 -11.07 18.30
CA ALA A 420 0.62 -9.80 17.92
C ALA A 420 2.04 -9.68 18.47
N VAL A 421 2.27 -10.02 19.74
CA VAL A 421 3.60 -10.01 20.36
C VAL A 421 4.52 -11.00 19.66
N LEU A 422 4.08 -12.25 19.47
CA LEU A 422 4.87 -13.29 18.81
C LEU A 422 5.19 -12.92 17.35
N SER A 423 4.22 -12.34 16.63
CA SER A 423 4.40 -11.92 15.24
C SER A 423 5.45 -10.82 15.13
N VAL A 424 5.35 -9.77 15.93
CA VAL A 424 6.33 -8.67 15.92
C VAL A 424 7.71 -9.17 16.36
N ALA A 425 7.79 -10.02 17.39
CA ALA A 425 9.05 -10.61 17.83
C ALA A 425 9.72 -11.45 16.73
N LEU A 426 8.95 -12.28 16.01
CA LEU A 426 9.45 -13.05 14.87
C LEU A 426 9.97 -12.13 13.76
N LEU A 427 9.25 -11.07 13.41
CA LEU A 427 9.70 -10.13 12.38
C LEU A 427 10.98 -9.39 12.79
N VAL A 428 11.10 -8.98 14.06
CA VAL A 428 12.34 -8.38 14.58
C VAL A 428 13.50 -9.38 14.50
N PHE A 429 13.26 -10.64 14.86
CA PHE A 429 14.27 -11.70 14.73
C PHE A 429 14.70 -11.91 13.26
N VAL A 430 13.75 -12.00 12.32
CA VAL A 430 14.06 -12.15 10.89
C VAL A 430 14.86 -10.96 10.36
N VAL A 431 14.48 -9.73 10.72
CA VAL A 431 15.23 -8.53 10.36
C VAL A 431 16.66 -8.60 10.92
N TYR A 432 16.82 -8.91 12.21
CA TYR A 432 18.12 -9.00 12.85
C TYR A 432 19.02 -10.07 12.21
N ARG A 433 18.46 -11.25 11.91
CA ARG A 433 19.17 -12.36 11.29
C ARG A 433 19.58 -12.07 9.85
N ASP A 434 18.69 -11.48 9.07
CA ASP A 434 18.86 -11.39 7.62
C ASP A 434 19.56 -10.11 7.16
N LEU A 435 19.26 -8.97 7.79
CA LEU A 435 19.69 -7.66 7.31
C LEU A 435 21.22 -7.54 7.11
N PRO A 436 22.09 -8.07 8.00
CA PRO A 436 23.54 -7.96 7.82
C PRO A 436 24.07 -8.55 6.51
N GLY A 437 23.44 -9.61 5.99
CA GLY A 437 23.84 -10.30 4.74
C GLY A 437 22.97 -9.97 3.52
N ALA A 438 22.09 -8.96 3.59
CA ALA A 438 21.11 -8.70 2.53
C ALA A 438 21.73 -8.34 1.18
N THR A 439 22.79 -7.52 1.20
CA THR A 439 23.52 -7.10 0.00
C THR A 439 24.21 -8.29 -0.66
N GLU A 440 24.92 -9.10 0.13
CA GLU A 440 25.64 -10.28 -0.37
C GLU A 440 24.69 -11.30 -1.00
N ARG A 441 23.55 -11.59 -0.36
CA ARG A 441 22.53 -12.51 -0.94
C ARG A 441 21.93 -11.98 -2.24
N SER A 442 21.71 -10.67 -2.33
CA SER A 442 21.18 -10.06 -3.55
C SER A 442 22.20 -10.15 -4.69
N GLN A 443 23.47 -9.86 -4.39
CA GLN A 443 24.56 -9.98 -5.36
C GLN A 443 24.77 -11.43 -5.81
N HIS A 444 24.81 -12.37 -4.86
CA HIS A 444 24.93 -13.80 -5.13
C HIS A 444 23.82 -14.29 -6.07
N TYR A 445 22.58 -13.91 -5.79
CA TYR A 445 21.45 -14.28 -6.65
C TYR A 445 21.59 -13.75 -8.08
N ILE A 446 21.98 -12.48 -8.24
CA ILE A 446 22.23 -11.88 -9.56
C ILE A 446 23.35 -12.65 -10.27
N ASP A 447 24.41 -12.99 -9.56
CA ASP A 447 25.58 -13.66 -10.13
C ASP A 447 25.28 -15.10 -10.58
N VAL A 448 24.49 -15.84 -9.81
CA VAL A 448 24.10 -17.23 -10.10
C VAL A 448 23.04 -17.30 -11.18
N THR A 449 21.99 -16.48 -11.07
CA THR A 449 20.83 -16.59 -11.96
C THR A 449 20.95 -15.75 -13.23
N LYS A 450 21.85 -14.76 -13.24
CA LYS A 450 21.94 -13.72 -14.29
C LYS A 450 20.61 -13.02 -14.55
N ARG A 451 19.75 -12.92 -13.52
CA ARG A 451 18.40 -12.34 -13.59
C ARG A 451 18.25 -11.17 -12.63
N HIS A 452 17.16 -10.41 -12.84
CA HIS A 452 16.75 -9.35 -11.93
C HIS A 452 16.25 -9.91 -10.59
N LEU A 453 16.41 -9.10 -9.54
CA LEU A 453 15.88 -9.41 -8.21
C LEU A 453 14.35 -9.58 -8.25
N GLN A 454 13.84 -10.49 -7.43
CA GLN A 454 12.42 -10.81 -7.35
C GLN A 454 11.87 -10.46 -5.96
N PRO A 455 11.29 -9.26 -5.76
CA PRO A 455 10.93 -8.80 -4.42
C PRO A 455 9.78 -9.58 -3.78
N ARG A 456 9.93 -9.87 -2.49
CA ARG A 456 8.90 -10.44 -1.62
C ARG A 456 9.00 -9.82 -0.23
N PHE A 457 9.43 -10.59 0.78
CA PHE A 457 9.75 -10.02 2.09
C PHE A 457 10.90 -9.03 1.98
N TRP A 458 12.03 -9.49 1.42
CA TRP A 458 13.19 -8.68 1.03
C TRP A 458 13.16 -8.36 -0.48
N VAL A 459 14.06 -7.48 -0.92
CA VAL A 459 14.26 -7.10 -2.32
C VAL A 459 14.65 -8.31 -3.16
N GLN A 460 15.45 -9.21 -2.57
CA GLN A 460 15.61 -10.56 -3.04
C GLN A 460 14.72 -11.50 -2.23
N GLY A 461 13.57 -11.84 -2.81
CA GLY A 461 12.48 -12.50 -2.12
C GLY A 461 12.36 -14.00 -2.35
N VAL A 462 13.18 -14.60 -3.24
CA VAL A 462 13.17 -16.04 -3.48
C VAL A 462 13.65 -16.77 -2.23
N ILE A 463 12.89 -17.80 -1.83
CA ILE A 463 13.22 -18.61 -0.65
C ILE A 463 13.71 -20.01 -1.01
N ALA A 464 13.57 -20.42 -2.28
CA ALA A 464 14.00 -21.72 -2.79
C ALA A 464 15.47 -22.04 -2.42
N PRO A 465 15.77 -23.22 -1.83
CA PRO A 465 17.10 -23.51 -1.27
C PRO A 465 18.24 -23.53 -2.29
N HIS A 466 17.96 -23.93 -3.53
CA HIS A 466 18.98 -24.11 -4.59
C HIS A 466 19.36 -22.81 -5.30
N VAL A 467 18.77 -21.68 -4.90
CA VAL A 467 18.97 -20.38 -5.53
C VAL A 467 19.36 -19.31 -4.49
N ARG A 468 19.67 -19.74 -3.26
CA ARG A 468 19.83 -18.88 -2.09
C ARG A 468 21.27 -18.61 -1.72
#